data_AF-A0A8H8J6V2-F1
#
_entry.id   AF-A0A8H8J6V2-F1
#
_cell.length_a   1.000
_cell.length_b   1.000
_cell.length_c   1.000
_cell.angle_alpha   90.00
_cell.angle_beta   90.00
_cell.angle_gamma   90.00
#
_symmetry.space_group_name_H-M   'P 1'
#
loop_
_entity.id
_entity.type
_entity.pdbx_description
1 polymer ?
#
loop_
_entity_poly.entity_id
_entity_poly.type
_entity_poly.pdbx_seq_one_letter_code
_entity_poly.pdbx_strand_id
1 'polypeptide(L)'
;MQNHYSLLYREEKREMMPPLKMFGVGSIPWSPLARGFLTRPLCQQTDRAEKDCFFENDSKAHEGNNEIVRRVEAVTKKKGTSMAQVALVWCMSKEPVAAPIVGTTSLKNLEYLVAAIDVKLTEEEVGYLEEPYAPQSILGHM
;
A
#
# COMPACT_ATOMS: atom_id res chain seq x y z
N MET A 1 13.65 -10.61 -0.56
CA MET A 1 12.42 -11.40 -0.28
C MET A 1 11.23 -10.72 -0.93
N GLN A 2 10.40 -11.47 -1.66
CA GLN A 2 9.18 -10.95 -2.28
C GLN A 2 7.96 -11.38 -1.44
N ASN A 3 7.39 -10.44 -0.69
CA ASN A 3 6.31 -10.68 0.29
C ASN A 3 5.10 -9.76 0.05
N HIS A 4 3.96 -10.05 0.68
CA HIS A 4 2.76 -9.22 0.55
C HIS A 4 2.79 -8.09 1.56
N TYR A 5 2.94 -6.82 1.14
CA TYR A 5 2.98 -5.72 2.10
C TYR A 5 2.46 -4.42 1.49
N SER A 6 1.51 -3.80 2.20
CA SER A 6 0.87 -2.55 1.78
C SER A 6 0.37 -1.77 3.00
N LEU A 7 -0.16 -0.57 2.77
CA LEU A 7 -0.80 0.21 3.83
C LEU A 7 -1.99 -0.54 4.46
N LEU A 8 -2.61 -1.46 3.73
CA LEU A 8 -3.78 -2.23 4.16
C LEU A 8 -3.46 -3.63 4.68
N TYR A 9 -2.25 -4.16 4.42
CA TYR A 9 -1.83 -5.47 4.91
C TYR A 9 -0.40 -5.41 5.44
N ARG A 10 -0.25 -5.58 6.75
CA ARG A 10 1.02 -5.39 7.47
C ARG A 10 1.42 -6.58 8.34
N GLU A 11 0.82 -7.75 8.11
CA GLU A 11 1.08 -8.94 8.92
C GLU A 11 2.52 -9.45 8.79
N GLU A 12 3.18 -9.18 7.66
CA GLU A 12 4.61 -9.41 7.45
C GLU A 12 5.50 -8.73 8.52
N LYS A 13 5.02 -7.67 9.19
CA LYS A 13 5.77 -7.03 10.29
C LYS A 13 5.97 -7.95 11.50
N ARG A 14 5.11 -8.95 11.70
CA ARG A 14 5.16 -9.83 12.87
C ARG A 14 6.38 -10.76 12.83
N GLU A 15 6.61 -11.39 11.68
CA GLU A 15 7.58 -12.48 11.57
C GLU A 15 8.53 -12.38 10.37
N MET A 16 8.16 -11.71 9.29
CA MET A 16 9.00 -11.65 8.08
C MET A 16 9.96 -10.47 8.10
N MET A 17 9.47 -9.26 8.35
CA MET A 17 10.29 -8.04 8.29
C MET A 17 11.45 -8.02 9.31
N PRO A 18 11.29 -8.47 10.58
CA PRO A 18 12.38 -8.42 11.55
C PRO A 18 13.59 -9.31 11.19
N PRO A 19 13.42 -10.60 10.79
CA PRO A 19 14.54 -11.40 10.30
C PRO A 19 15.17 -10.84 9.03
N LEU A 20 14.38 -10.34 8.07
CA LEU A 20 14.91 -9.70 6.87
C LEU A 20 15.86 -8.55 7.22
N LYS A 21 15.47 -7.69 8.17
CA LYS A 21 16.32 -6.62 8.68
C LYS A 21 17.56 -7.17 9.39
N MET A 22 17.41 -8.18 10.24
CA MET A 22 18.52 -8.81 10.99
C MET A 22 19.60 -9.39 10.06
N PHE A 23 19.21 -10.03 8.97
CA PHE A 23 20.13 -10.67 8.03
C PHE A 23 20.57 -9.75 6.87
N GLY A 24 20.16 -8.48 6.86
CA GLY A 24 20.48 -7.54 5.78
C GLY A 24 19.83 -7.88 4.43
N VAL A 25 18.68 -8.56 4.45
CA VAL A 25 17.93 -8.96 3.25
C VAL A 25 16.85 -7.92 2.96
N GLY A 26 16.89 -7.34 1.76
CA GLY A 26 15.87 -6.39 1.30
C GLY A 26 14.52 -7.05 1.01
N SER A 27 13.45 -6.35 1.34
CA SER A 27 12.07 -6.70 0.99
C SER A 27 11.67 -6.03 -0.32
N ILE A 28 11.03 -6.78 -1.23
CA ILE A 28 10.47 -6.27 -2.49
C ILE A 28 8.97 -6.58 -2.55
N PRO A 29 8.12 -5.81 -1.83
CA PRO A 29 6.71 -6.13 -1.67
C PRO A 29 5.95 -6.25 -2.99
N TRP A 30 5.14 -7.29 -3.14
CA TRP A 30 4.10 -7.34 -4.16
C TRP A 30 2.79 -6.75 -3.64
N SER A 31 1.95 -6.25 -4.55
CA SER A 31 0.70 -5.52 -4.26
C SER A 31 0.83 -4.34 -3.26
N PRO A 32 1.83 -3.44 -3.38
CA PRO A 32 1.96 -2.28 -2.50
C PRO A 32 0.77 -1.31 -2.55
N LEU A 33 0.00 -1.36 -3.65
CA LEU A 33 -1.21 -0.56 -3.88
C LEU A 33 -2.50 -1.32 -3.59
N ALA A 34 -2.43 -2.48 -2.91
CA ALA A 34 -3.57 -3.32 -2.57
C ALA A 34 -4.47 -3.59 -3.80
N ARG A 35 -3.86 -4.08 -4.88
CA ARG A 35 -4.51 -4.36 -6.17
C ARG A 35 -5.26 -3.16 -6.79
N GLY A 36 -4.88 -1.93 -6.42
CA GLY A 36 -5.49 -0.69 -6.88
C GLY A 36 -6.54 -0.12 -5.92
N PHE A 37 -6.82 -0.76 -4.78
CA PHE A 37 -7.76 -0.23 -3.80
C PHE A 37 -7.24 1.05 -3.15
N LEU A 38 -5.91 1.19 -3.00
CA LEU A 38 -5.27 2.41 -2.50
C LEU A 38 -5.10 3.52 -3.55
N THR A 39 -5.60 3.35 -4.78
CA THR A 39 -5.35 4.31 -5.87
C THR A 39 -6.54 5.18 -6.22
N ARG A 40 -7.66 5.05 -5.49
CA ARG A 40 -8.91 5.76 -5.78
C ARG A 40 -9.82 5.90 -4.56
N PRO A 41 -10.77 6.85 -4.57
CA PRO A 41 -11.80 6.95 -3.56
C PRO A 41 -12.70 5.72 -3.52
N LEU A 42 -13.30 5.43 -2.36
CA LEU A 42 -14.14 4.24 -2.13
C LEU A 42 -15.39 4.18 -3.03
N CYS A 43 -15.91 5.31 -3.48
CA CYS A 43 -17.07 5.38 -4.37
C CYS A 43 -16.74 5.08 -5.85
N GLN A 44 -15.46 4.92 -6.20
CA GLN A 44 -15.04 4.75 -7.59
C GLN A 44 -14.82 3.27 -7.94
N GLN A 45 -15.58 2.79 -8.93
CA GLN A 45 -15.47 1.44 -9.49
C GLN A 45 -14.57 1.43 -10.74
N THR A 46 -13.95 0.28 -11.01
CA THR A 46 -13.07 0.08 -12.19
C THR A 46 -13.18 -1.36 -12.67
N ASP A 47 -12.96 -1.60 -13.96
CA ASP A 47 -12.94 -2.96 -14.54
C ASP A 47 -12.03 -3.94 -13.79
N ARG A 48 -10.89 -3.45 -13.29
CA ARG A 48 -9.96 -4.28 -12.50
C ARG A 48 -10.56 -4.70 -11.17
N ALA A 49 -11.30 -3.82 -10.51
CA ALA A 49 -11.99 -4.12 -9.26
C ALA A 49 -13.02 -5.24 -9.43
N GLU A 50 -13.68 -5.26 -10.59
CA GLU A 50 -14.71 -6.25 -10.90
C GLU A 50 -14.11 -7.60 -11.31
N LYS A 51 -12.97 -7.59 -12.00
CA LYS A 51 -12.37 -8.80 -12.58
C LYS A 51 -11.35 -9.48 -11.66
N ASP A 52 -10.78 -8.79 -10.69
CA ASP A 52 -9.78 -9.36 -9.77
C ASP A 52 -10.48 -10.06 -8.59
N CYS A 53 -10.51 -11.40 -8.63
CA CYS A 53 -11.16 -12.22 -7.61
C CYS A 53 -10.53 -12.11 -6.21
N PHE A 54 -9.32 -11.56 -6.08
CA PHE A 54 -8.67 -11.32 -4.79
C PHE A 54 -8.87 -9.88 -4.28
N PHE A 55 -9.54 -9.03 -5.05
CA PHE A 55 -9.79 -7.63 -4.68
C PHE A 55 -10.58 -7.50 -3.36
N GLU A 56 -11.50 -8.43 -3.10
CA GLU A 56 -12.26 -8.45 -1.85
C GLU A 56 -11.40 -8.77 -0.62
N ASN A 57 -10.33 -9.58 -0.78
CA ASN A 57 -9.41 -9.89 0.31
C ASN A 57 -8.64 -8.66 0.78
N ASP A 58 -8.40 -7.68 -0.10
CA ASP A 58 -7.73 -6.43 0.29
C ASP A 58 -8.74 -5.35 0.75
N SER A 59 -9.93 -5.32 0.13
CA SER A 59 -10.92 -4.24 0.35
C SER A 59 -11.90 -4.49 1.50
N LYS A 60 -12.26 -5.74 1.78
CA LYS A 60 -13.27 -6.12 2.79
C LYS A 60 -12.71 -6.89 3.98
N ALA A 61 -11.41 -7.21 4.00
CA ALA A 61 -10.84 -8.04 5.05
C ALA A 61 -10.85 -7.39 6.45
N HIS A 62 -10.93 -6.06 6.56
CA HIS A 62 -10.88 -5.40 7.86
C HIS A 62 -11.59 -4.03 7.91
N GLU A 63 -12.19 -3.72 9.06
CA GLU A 63 -12.96 -2.49 9.34
C GLU A 63 -12.15 -1.21 9.07
N GLY A 64 -10.89 -1.19 9.48
CA GLY A 64 -9.97 -0.06 9.32
C GLY A 64 -9.59 0.27 7.87
N ASN A 65 -9.76 -0.64 6.90
CA ASN A 65 -9.25 -0.46 5.54
C ASN A 65 -9.93 0.72 4.83
N ASN A 66 -11.23 0.86 4.99
CA ASN A 66 -11.98 1.96 4.40
C ASN A 66 -11.54 3.31 4.97
N GLU A 67 -11.28 3.37 6.28
CA GLU A 67 -10.79 4.58 6.91
C GLU A 67 -9.38 4.93 6.41
N ILE A 68 -8.49 3.95 6.31
CA ILE A 68 -7.16 4.15 5.72
C ILE A 68 -7.26 4.74 4.30
N VAL A 69 -8.15 4.21 3.45
CA VAL A 69 -8.35 4.74 2.09
C VAL A 69 -8.81 6.21 2.11
N ARG A 70 -9.75 6.56 2.99
CA ARG A 70 -10.20 7.95 3.18
C ARG A 70 -9.05 8.85 3.65
N ARG A 71 -8.18 8.36 4.53
CA ARG A 71 -7.02 9.10 5.01
C ARG A 71 -5.97 9.32 3.93
N VAL A 72 -5.74 8.32 3.08
CA VAL A 72 -4.90 8.48 1.88
C VAL A 72 -5.47 9.58 0.99
N GLU A 73 -6.78 9.56 0.71
CA GLU A 73 -7.44 10.61 -0.08
C GLU A 73 -7.36 12.01 0.58
N ALA A 74 -7.40 12.09 1.91
CA ALA A 74 -7.25 13.36 2.62
C ALA A 74 -5.82 13.91 2.49
N VAL A 75 -4.79 13.05 2.59
CA VAL A 75 -3.38 13.45 2.44
C VAL A 75 -3.10 13.92 1.01
N THR A 76 -3.64 13.24 0.00
CA THR A 76 -3.44 13.64 -1.40
C THR A 76 -4.00 15.02 -1.70
N LYS A 77 -5.19 15.34 -1.20
CA LYS A 77 -5.81 16.67 -1.34
C LYS A 77 -4.94 17.79 -0.76
N LYS A 78 -4.22 17.51 0.34
CA LYS A 78 -3.31 18.48 0.97
C LYS A 78 -2.01 18.67 0.19
N LYS A 79 -1.46 17.61 -0.41
CA LYS A 79 -0.16 17.64 -1.11
C LYS A 79 -0.23 17.88 -2.61
N GLY A 80 -1.41 17.75 -3.22
CA GLY A 80 -1.54 17.77 -4.69
C GLY A 80 -0.93 16.53 -5.37
N THR A 81 -0.90 15.40 -4.67
CA THR A 81 -0.37 14.12 -5.19
C THR A 81 -1.49 13.14 -5.50
N SER A 82 -1.21 12.05 -6.21
CA SER A 82 -2.16 10.95 -6.40
C SER A 82 -2.18 10.00 -5.19
N MET A 83 -3.28 9.26 -5.01
CA MET A 83 -3.40 8.26 -3.94
C MET A 83 -2.38 7.14 -4.09
N ALA A 84 -2.10 6.75 -5.34
CA ALA A 84 -1.07 5.78 -5.66
C ALA A 84 0.32 6.23 -5.18
N GLN A 85 0.67 7.50 -5.37
CA GLN A 85 1.95 8.04 -4.90
C GLN A 85 2.04 7.99 -3.37
N VAL A 86 1.00 8.40 -2.65
CA VAL A 86 0.97 8.38 -1.17
C VAL A 86 1.11 6.96 -0.63
N ALA A 87 0.38 6.00 -1.20
CA ALA A 87 0.49 4.60 -0.80
C ALA A 87 1.86 4.00 -1.10
N LEU A 88 2.43 4.32 -2.27
CA LEU A 88 3.72 3.79 -2.70
C LEU A 88 4.87 4.36 -1.86
N VAL A 89 4.89 5.68 -1.63
CA VAL A 89 5.93 6.31 -0.79
C VAL A 89 5.84 5.84 0.65
N TRP A 90 4.63 5.61 1.18
CA TRP A 90 4.47 5.00 2.50
C TRP A 90 5.12 3.61 2.53
N CYS A 91 4.89 2.78 1.52
CA CYS A 91 5.49 1.43 1.46
C CYS A 91 7.02 1.51 1.40
N MET A 92 7.57 2.40 0.56
CA MET A 92 9.02 2.64 0.46
C MET A 92 9.64 3.18 1.75
N SER A 93 8.88 3.89 2.59
CA SER A 93 9.38 4.44 3.86
C SER A 93 9.66 3.39 4.94
N LYS A 94 9.32 2.12 4.71
CA LYS A 94 9.39 1.06 5.73
C LYS A 94 10.64 0.25 5.57
N GLU A 95 11.37 0.04 6.66
CA GLU A 95 12.47 -0.92 6.65
C GLU A 95 11.93 -2.36 6.80
N PRO A 96 12.51 -3.36 6.12
CA PRO A 96 13.63 -3.31 5.16
C PRO A 96 13.17 -3.27 3.69
N VAL A 97 12.10 -2.54 3.35
CA VAL A 97 11.63 -2.40 1.97
C VAL A 97 12.69 -1.72 1.11
N ALA A 98 13.20 -2.46 0.13
CA ALA A 98 14.19 -1.98 -0.82
C ALA A 98 13.53 -1.44 -2.10
N ALA A 99 12.54 -2.16 -2.64
CA ALA A 99 11.82 -1.74 -3.84
C ALA A 99 10.45 -2.43 -3.96
N PRO A 100 9.32 -1.71 -3.81
CA PRO A 100 8.01 -2.28 -4.06
C PRO A 100 7.78 -2.57 -5.55
N ILE A 101 7.08 -3.66 -5.84
CA ILE A 101 6.74 -4.09 -7.20
C ILE A 101 5.41 -3.46 -7.61
N VAL A 102 5.44 -2.55 -8.58
CA VAL A 102 4.26 -1.91 -9.14
C VAL A 102 3.96 -2.43 -10.55
N GLY A 103 2.69 -2.64 -10.85
CA GLY A 103 2.23 -3.06 -12.17
C GLY A 103 1.11 -2.14 -12.66
N THR A 104 1.21 -1.70 -13.91
CA THR A 104 0.22 -0.83 -14.55
C THR A 104 0.06 -1.22 -16.02
N THR A 105 -1.15 -1.04 -16.56
CA THR A 105 -1.47 -1.22 -17.98
C THR A 105 -1.51 0.09 -18.75
N SER A 106 -1.17 1.21 -18.11
CA SER A 106 -1.21 2.56 -18.67
C SER A 106 0.13 3.27 -18.45
N LEU A 107 0.66 3.87 -19.52
CA LEU A 107 1.88 4.69 -19.47
C LEU A 107 1.69 5.93 -18.59
N LYS A 108 0.53 6.59 -18.69
CA LYS A 108 0.20 7.73 -17.82
C LYS A 108 0.24 7.35 -16.34
N ASN A 109 -0.27 6.17 -16.01
CA ASN A 109 -0.19 5.66 -14.63
C ASN A 109 1.26 5.34 -14.23
N LEU A 110 2.08 4.82 -15.15
CA LEU A 110 3.51 4.58 -14.89
C LEU A 110 4.22 5.88 -14.51
N GLU A 111 3.99 6.97 -15.24
CA GLU A 111 4.57 8.29 -14.95
C GLU A 111 4.21 8.77 -13.53
N TYR A 112 2.93 8.65 -13.13
CA TYR A 112 2.52 9.00 -11.77
C TYR A 112 3.17 8.12 -10.70
N LEU A 113 3.33 6.82 -10.96
CA LEU A 113 3.97 5.88 -10.04
C LEU A 113 5.45 6.19 -9.88
N VAL A 114 6.16 6.50 -10.98
CA VAL A 114 7.58 6.89 -10.93
C VAL A 114 7.75 8.18 -10.13
N ALA A 115 6.89 9.17 -10.35
CA ALA A 115 6.91 10.43 -9.60
C ALA A 115 6.61 10.29 -8.09
N ALA A 116 6.32 9.09 -7.57
CA ALA A 116 6.18 8.87 -6.14
C ALA A 116 7.50 9.04 -5.38
N ILE A 117 8.65 8.87 -6.05
CA ILE A 117 9.99 9.00 -5.43
C ILE A 117 10.27 10.43 -4.94
N ASP A 118 9.59 11.43 -5.52
CA ASP A 118 9.74 12.84 -5.16
C ASP A 118 8.78 13.27 -4.05
N VAL A 119 7.84 12.40 -3.67
CA VAL A 119 6.90 12.67 -2.58
C VAL A 119 7.57 12.40 -1.24
N LYS A 120 7.26 13.21 -0.24
CA LYS A 120 7.68 12.99 1.16
C LYS A 120 6.46 12.99 2.08
N LEU A 121 6.40 11.98 2.94
CA LEU A 121 5.47 11.95 4.06
C LEU A 121 6.21 12.38 5.33
N THR A 122 5.55 13.23 6.11
CA THR A 122 5.97 13.57 7.47
C THR A 122 5.66 12.41 8.42
N GLU A 123 6.29 12.40 9.59
CA GLU A 123 6.02 11.37 10.61
C GLU A 123 4.56 11.42 11.08
N GLU A 124 3.98 12.62 11.17
CA GLU A 124 2.58 12.83 11.51
C GLU A 124 1.64 12.27 10.44
N GLU A 125 1.97 12.45 9.16
CA GLU A 125 1.19 11.87 8.06
C GLU A 125 1.31 10.35 8.04
N VAL A 126 2.50 9.81 8.29
CA VAL A 126 2.70 8.36 8.43
C VAL A 126 1.86 7.83 9.60
N GLY A 127 1.94 8.45 10.79
CA GLY A 127 1.14 8.07 11.95
C GLY A 127 -0.36 8.15 11.67
N TYR A 128 -0.81 9.23 11.03
CA TYR A 128 -2.21 9.42 10.62
C TYR A 128 -2.70 8.32 9.66
N LEU A 129 -1.88 7.93 8.68
CA LEU A 129 -2.22 6.84 7.76
C LEU A 129 -2.22 5.46 8.45
N GLU A 130 -1.42 5.30 9.50
CA GLU A 130 -1.26 4.02 10.18
C GLU A 130 -2.25 3.76 11.31
N GLU A 131 -2.73 4.80 11.97
CA GLU A 131 -3.57 4.73 13.18
C GLU A 131 -4.82 3.83 13.07
N PRO A 132 -5.58 3.83 11.95
CA PRO A 132 -6.77 2.97 11.85
C PRO A 132 -6.45 1.50 11.59
N TYR A 133 -5.17 1.14 11.42
CA TYR A 133 -4.80 -0.24 11.14
C TYR A 133 -5.06 -1.11 12.36
N ALA A 134 -5.71 -2.25 12.12
CA ALA A 134 -5.91 -3.28 13.11
C ALA A 134 -5.45 -4.64 12.57
N PRO A 135 -5.04 -5.56 13.46
CA PRO A 135 -4.61 -6.91 13.13
C PRO A 135 -5.56 -7.63 12.16
N GLN A 136 -5.02 -8.23 11.10
CA GLN A 136 -5.78 -8.99 10.10
C GLN A 136 -5.42 -10.47 10.12
N SER A 137 -6.29 -11.29 9.54
CA SER A 137 -5.97 -12.67 9.20
C SER A 137 -4.84 -12.72 8.17
N ILE A 138 -3.99 -13.74 8.26
CA ILE A 138 -2.89 -13.95 7.32
C ILE A 138 -3.47 -14.26 5.94
N LEU A 139 -2.95 -13.58 4.91
CA LEU A 139 -3.33 -13.76 3.51
C LEU A 139 -2.14 -14.27 2.71
N GLY A 140 -2.41 -15.18 1.75
CA GLY A 140 -1.44 -15.56 0.72
C GLY A 140 -0.50 -16.72 1.06
N HIS A 141 -0.62 -17.30 2.25
CA HIS A 141 0.10 -18.52 2.66
C HIS A 141 -0.93 -19.57 3.09
N MET A 142 -0.84 -20.79 2.56
CA MET A 142 -1.61 -21.97 3.00
C MET A 142 -0.79 -22.79 3.98
#